data_AF-A0A2H0IXS5-F1
#
_entry.id   AF-A0A2H0IXS5-F1
#
_cell.length_a   1.000
_cell.length_b   1.000
_cell.length_c   1.000
_cell.angle_alpha   90.00
_cell.angle_beta   90.00
_cell.angle_gamma   90.00
#
_symmetry.space_group_name_H-M   'P 1'
#
loop_
_entity.id
_entity.type
_entity.pdbx_description
1 polymer ?
#
loop_
_entity_poly.entity_id
_entity_poly.type
_entity_poly.pdbx_seq_one_letter_code
_entity_poly.pdbx_strand_id
1 'polypeptide(L)'
;MAEQIVAVKLDQSNKVESIAGEALGTEGDNPKAKSKQEISTFEQFLFHAYGLKGRRVALKKKVLQDISSSLSIPVEGLVELQKLVNADRQFCVPRQILLASREIEGYPLIKEALRKFVMEVMLSHPAFKNPKVTSAIRNLENAPLPHAALKLVMEEIFEKEELEEKAGEKKDGEKTAKKLVAAEEMKVNATNCLAVWFAVTRNLALEDVADALNVAVWTPAGCGADSDITKLRALTSIEKVEGVGLACEQYKRRAVAQADEAVRASAEAARLRTEHQETQLELEQIRSELDETKNALEKLQLKATEEIATLHQSAETQAAHLRDDFEQLRSRVLRRLVENVEKLGIGLSAIQGSEPKVHVVRDRLERVVDELQKEINKLREG
;
A
#
# COMPACT_ATOMS: atom_id res chain seq x y z
N MET A 1 45.48 1.70 6.18
CA MET A 1 45.51 2.22 4.80
C MET A 1 44.19 2.93 4.59
N ALA A 2 44.25 4.26 4.53
CA ALA A 2 43.10 5.15 4.48
C ALA A 2 42.80 5.48 3.02
N GLU A 3 41.58 5.19 2.56
CA GLU A 3 41.11 5.63 1.24
C GLU A 3 40.06 6.73 1.43
N GLN A 4 40.37 7.86 0.80
CA GLN A 4 39.69 9.14 0.89
C GLN A 4 38.36 9.12 0.15
N ILE A 5 37.30 9.52 0.85
CA ILE A 5 36.03 9.92 0.26
C ILE A 5 36.21 11.33 -0.32
N VAL A 6 36.26 11.43 -1.65
CA VAL A 6 36.22 12.72 -2.35
C VAL A 6 34.75 13.11 -2.53
N ALA A 7 34.27 13.97 -1.65
CA ALA A 7 32.98 14.65 -1.78
C ALA A 7 33.13 15.84 -2.75
N VAL A 8 32.62 15.68 -3.98
CA VAL A 8 32.49 16.81 -4.92
C VAL A 8 31.20 17.57 -4.57
N LYS A 9 31.36 18.70 -3.87
CA LYS A 9 30.32 19.73 -3.76
C LYS A 9 30.22 20.44 -5.11
N LEU A 10 29.13 20.22 -5.84
CA LEU A 10 28.72 21.06 -6.96
C LEU A 10 27.77 22.13 -6.43
N ASP A 11 28.37 23.27 -6.10
CA ASP A 11 27.69 24.54 -5.89
C ASP A 11 27.40 25.14 -7.28
N GLN A 12 26.12 25.30 -7.62
CA GLN A 12 25.70 26.04 -8.82
C GLN A 12 24.58 27.01 -8.45
N SER A 13 25.01 28.13 -7.87
CA SER A 13 24.30 29.40 -7.93
C SER A 13 24.43 29.95 -9.35
N ASN A 14 23.43 29.73 -10.21
CA ASN A 14 23.37 30.37 -11.53
C ASN A 14 22.19 31.32 -11.62
N LYS A 15 22.54 32.59 -11.43
CA LYS A 15 21.80 33.80 -11.72
C LYS A 15 21.46 33.83 -13.23
N VAL A 16 20.18 33.73 -13.58
CA VAL A 16 19.73 33.85 -14.97
C VAL A 16 19.69 35.34 -15.33
N GLU A 17 20.79 35.86 -15.87
CA GLU A 17 20.80 37.13 -16.58
C GLU A 17 20.37 36.90 -18.04
N SER A 18 19.31 37.62 -18.41
CA SER A 18 18.71 37.68 -19.74
C SER A 18 19.72 38.22 -20.76
N ILE A 19 20.34 37.34 -21.55
CA ILE A 19 21.13 37.75 -22.72
C ILE A 19 20.19 37.82 -23.93
N ALA A 20 19.85 39.05 -24.31
CA ALA A 20 19.25 39.36 -25.59
C ALA A 20 20.29 39.07 -26.69
N GLY A 21 20.02 38.08 -27.53
CA GLY A 21 20.77 37.84 -28.76
C GLY A 21 20.35 38.84 -29.84
N GLU A 22 21.27 39.72 -30.21
CA GLU A 22 21.20 40.58 -31.39
C GLU A 22 21.17 39.72 -32.65
N ALA A 23 20.16 39.94 -33.50
CA ALA A 23 20.05 39.32 -34.80
C ALA A 23 20.91 40.10 -35.81
N LEU A 24 21.92 39.42 -36.37
CA LEU A 24 22.61 39.84 -37.58
C LEU A 24 21.63 39.85 -38.75
N GLY A 25 21.58 40.99 -39.43
CA GLY A 25 20.67 41.25 -40.55
C GLY A 25 21.03 40.47 -41.80
N THR A 26 19.98 40.00 -42.46
CA THR A 26 19.96 39.81 -43.92
C THR A 26 18.65 40.39 -44.43
N GLU A 27 18.78 41.44 -45.23
CA GLU A 27 17.70 42.12 -45.93
C GLU A 27 16.95 41.15 -46.85
N GLY A 28 15.62 41.18 -46.77
CA GLY A 28 14.76 40.31 -47.57
C GLY A 28 13.29 40.59 -47.32
N ASP A 29 12.79 41.59 -48.06
CA ASP A 29 11.40 41.86 -48.44
C ASP A 29 10.31 41.81 -47.34
N ASN A 30 9.83 42.99 -46.97
CA ASN A 30 8.91 43.24 -45.85
C ASN A 30 7.45 43.15 -46.33
N PRO A 31 6.64 42.13 -45.95
CA PRO A 31 5.21 42.18 -46.16
C PRO A 31 4.56 43.00 -45.05
N LYS A 32 4.11 44.21 -45.42
CA LYS A 32 3.18 45.13 -44.71
C LYS A 32 2.79 44.70 -43.28
N ALA A 33 3.40 45.37 -42.30
CA ALA A 33 3.04 45.29 -40.90
C ALA A 33 1.54 45.54 -40.67
N LYS A 34 0.81 44.51 -40.24
CA LYS A 34 -0.53 44.68 -39.65
C LYS A 34 -0.35 45.44 -38.33
N SER A 35 -1.10 46.53 -38.17
CA SER A 35 -1.16 47.31 -36.93
C SER A 35 -1.37 46.38 -35.72
N LYS A 36 -0.53 46.49 -34.69
CA LYS A 36 -0.73 45.81 -33.40
C LYS A 36 -2.04 46.30 -32.80
N GLN A 37 -3.10 45.53 -32.97
CA GLN A 37 -4.41 45.81 -32.39
C GLN A 37 -4.25 45.75 -30.86
N GLU A 38 -4.55 46.86 -30.17
CA GLU A 38 -4.55 46.88 -28.71
C GLU A 38 -5.67 45.96 -28.21
N ILE A 39 -5.32 44.97 -27.40
CA ILE A 39 -6.27 44.00 -26.86
C ILE A 39 -6.83 44.59 -25.56
N SER A 40 -8.09 45.02 -25.59
CA SER A 40 -8.80 45.60 -24.46
C SER A 40 -9.98 44.76 -23.98
N THR A 41 -10.44 43.77 -24.75
CA THR A 41 -11.56 42.89 -24.37
C THR A 41 -11.19 41.40 -24.42
N PHE A 42 -11.93 40.57 -23.67
CA PHE A 42 -11.75 39.11 -23.67
C PHE A 42 -11.93 38.51 -25.07
N GLU A 43 -12.93 39.00 -25.80
CA GLU A 43 -13.21 38.65 -27.19
C GLU A 43 -12.00 38.93 -28.11
N GLN A 44 -11.46 40.15 -28.06
CA GLN A 44 -10.29 40.54 -28.88
C GLN A 44 -9.06 39.66 -28.59
N PHE A 45 -8.90 39.22 -27.34
CA PHE A 45 -7.85 38.28 -26.99
C PHE A 45 -8.02 36.94 -27.71
N LEU A 46 -9.24 36.38 -27.72
CA LEU A 46 -9.52 35.13 -28.43
C LEU A 46 -9.31 35.29 -29.94
N PHE A 47 -9.78 36.38 -30.55
CA PHE A 47 -9.51 36.67 -31.97
C PHE A 47 -8.01 36.74 -32.26
N HIS A 48 -7.25 37.42 -31.39
CA HIS A 48 -5.80 37.49 -31.50
C HIS A 48 -5.15 36.10 -31.39
N ALA A 49 -5.58 35.26 -30.45
CA ALA A 49 -5.08 33.90 -30.28
C ALA A 49 -5.32 33.04 -31.55
N TYR A 50 -6.51 33.11 -32.14
CA TYR A 50 -6.79 32.42 -33.41
C TYR A 50 -6.01 33.01 -34.60
N GLY A 51 -5.77 34.32 -34.61
CA GLY A 51 -4.92 34.98 -35.60
C GLY A 51 -3.46 34.51 -35.59
N LEU A 52 -2.97 33.99 -34.46
CA LEU A 52 -1.62 33.43 -34.31
C LEU A 52 -1.48 31.99 -34.84
N LYS A 53 -2.58 31.33 -35.22
CA LYS A 53 -2.60 29.99 -35.85
C LYS A 53 -1.76 28.95 -35.10
N GLY A 54 -1.93 28.87 -33.78
CA GLY A 54 -1.23 27.88 -32.94
C GLY A 54 0.18 28.28 -32.46
N ARG A 55 0.67 29.49 -32.81
CA ARG A 55 1.87 30.05 -32.18
C ARG A 55 1.58 30.41 -30.72
N ARG A 56 2.65 30.46 -29.91
CA ARG A 56 2.57 30.81 -28.48
C ARG A 56 1.85 32.14 -28.29
N VAL A 57 0.82 32.13 -27.45
CA VAL A 57 0.11 33.32 -27.00
C VAL A 57 0.47 33.59 -25.54
N ALA A 58 0.63 34.86 -25.17
CA ALA A 58 0.94 35.28 -23.82
C ALA A 58 0.08 36.49 -23.44
N LEU A 59 -0.47 36.51 -22.22
CA LEU A 59 -1.24 37.64 -21.71
C LEU A 59 -0.32 38.51 -20.85
N LYS A 60 -0.05 39.73 -21.30
CA LYS A 60 0.69 40.72 -20.51
C LYS A 60 -0.19 41.23 -19.36
N LYS A 61 0.42 41.63 -18.24
CA LYS A 61 -0.28 42.15 -17.06
C LYS A 61 -1.27 43.28 -17.37
N LYS A 62 -0.91 44.20 -18.28
CA LYS A 62 -1.81 45.28 -18.74
C LYS A 62 -3.08 44.73 -19.41
N VAL A 63 -2.93 43.78 -20.32
CA VAL A 63 -4.06 43.13 -21.00
C VAL A 63 -4.94 42.37 -20.01
N LEU A 64 -4.36 41.72 -18.99
CA LEU A 64 -5.14 41.08 -17.92
C LEU A 64 -5.97 42.09 -17.12
N GLN A 65 -5.41 43.27 -16.83
CA GLN A 65 -6.15 44.36 -16.17
C GLN A 65 -7.29 44.86 -17.05
N ASP A 66 -7.02 45.14 -18.32
CA ASP A 66 -7.99 45.69 -19.26
C ASP A 66 -9.17 44.72 -19.50
N ILE A 67 -8.89 43.41 -19.59
CA ILE A 67 -9.91 42.37 -19.81
C ILE A 67 -10.71 42.06 -18.53
N SER A 68 -10.12 42.27 -17.34
CA SER A 68 -10.75 41.86 -16.08
C SER A 68 -12.10 42.53 -15.79
N SER A 69 -12.37 43.69 -16.38
CA SER A 69 -13.64 44.41 -16.24
C SER A 69 -14.81 43.80 -17.01
N SER A 70 -14.56 43.04 -18.08
CA SER A 70 -15.63 42.37 -18.84
C SER A 70 -15.13 41.11 -19.53
N LEU A 71 -15.67 39.97 -19.10
CA LEU A 71 -15.41 38.63 -19.68
C LEU A 71 -16.56 38.15 -20.57
N SER A 72 -17.61 38.95 -20.73
CA SER A 72 -18.73 38.62 -21.60
C SER A 72 -18.35 38.85 -23.05
N ILE A 73 -18.69 37.88 -23.90
CA ILE A 73 -18.55 37.98 -25.35
C ILE A 73 -19.94 38.25 -25.93
N PRO A 74 -20.13 39.32 -26.72
CA PRO A 74 -21.37 39.56 -27.44
C PRO A 74 -21.75 38.38 -28.35
N VAL A 75 -23.04 38.21 -28.64
CA VAL A 75 -23.54 37.09 -29.45
C VAL A 75 -22.94 37.11 -30.85
N GLU A 76 -22.80 38.29 -31.45
CA GLU A 76 -22.16 38.50 -32.75
C GLU A 76 -20.69 38.05 -32.71
N GLY A 77 -19.99 38.37 -31.63
CA GLY A 77 -18.62 37.95 -31.38
C GLY A 77 -18.46 36.44 -31.26
N LEU A 78 -19.41 35.77 -30.60
CA LEU A 78 -19.43 34.31 -30.50
C LEU A 78 -19.62 33.65 -31.86
N VAL A 79 -20.48 34.19 -32.73
CA VAL A 79 -20.69 33.67 -34.09
C VAL A 79 -19.42 33.78 -34.93
N GLU A 80 -18.73 34.92 -34.87
CA GLU A 80 -17.46 35.12 -35.59
C GLU A 80 -16.33 34.26 -35.00
N LEU A 81 -16.24 34.11 -33.68
CA LEU A 81 -15.30 33.18 -33.04
C LEU A 81 -15.56 31.73 -33.45
N GLN A 82 -16.83 31.30 -33.54
CA GLN A 82 -17.16 29.95 -33.99
C GLN A 82 -16.68 29.69 -35.42
N LYS A 83 -16.74 30.69 -36.31
CA LYS A 83 -16.18 30.57 -37.66
C LYS A 83 -14.66 30.34 -37.62
N LEU A 84 -13.94 31.02 -36.73
CA LEU A 84 -12.50 30.83 -36.55
C LEU A 84 -12.15 29.49 -35.92
N VAL A 85 -12.94 29.04 -34.94
CA VAL A 85 -12.82 27.71 -34.34
C VAL A 85 -12.97 26.63 -35.42
N ASN A 86 -14.01 26.73 -36.25
CA ASN A 86 -14.26 25.78 -37.34
C ASN A 86 -13.18 25.85 -38.45
N ALA A 87 -12.51 27.00 -38.58
CA ALA A 87 -11.40 27.17 -39.51
C ALA A 87 -10.06 26.59 -38.99
N ASP A 88 -9.91 26.35 -37.69
CA ASP A 88 -8.74 25.72 -37.08
C ASP A 88 -8.76 24.19 -37.27
N ARG A 89 -8.60 23.75 -38.52
CA ARG A 89 -8.66 22.33 -38.90
C ARG A 89 -7.60 21.45 -38.24
N GLN A 90 -6.48 22.02 -37.79
CA GLN A 90 -5.41 21.27 -37.11
C GLN A 90 -5.56 21.28 -35.58
N PHE A 91 -6.56 21.97 -35.04
CA PHE A 91 -6.80 22.10 -33.60
C PHE A 91 -5.59 22.65 -32.83
N CYS A 92 -4.88 23.61 -33.42
CA CYS A 92 -3.60 24.10 -32.90
C CYS A 92 -3.75 25.18 -31.82
N VAL A 93 -4.84 25.95 -31.85
CA VAL A 93 -5.02 27.15 -31.02
C VAL A 93 -5.46 26.83 -29.58
N PRO A 94 -6.43 25.91 -29.32
CA PRO A 94 -6.96 25.69 -27.97
C PRO A 94 -5.90 25.31 -26.94
N ARG A 95 -4.91 24.50 -27.34
CA ARG A 95 -3.76 24.15 -26.49
C ARG A 95 -2.97 25.38 -26.04
N GLN A 96 -2.72 26.34 -26.94
CA GLN A 96 -1.96 27.55 -26.61
C GLN A 96 -2.72 28.43 -25.63
N ILE A 97 -4.05 28.50 -25.77
CA ILE A 97 -4.91 29.22 -24.84
C ILE A 97 -4.83 28.61 -23.44
N LEU A 98 -4.87 27.27 -23.32
CA LEU A 98 -4.73 26.59 -22.03
C LEU A 98 -3.34 26.81 -21.40
N LEU A 99 -2.27 26.72 -22.19
CA LEU A 99 -0.91 27.00 -21.69
C LEU A 99 -0.79 28.44 -21.19
N ALA A 100 -1.31 29.40 -21.94
CA ALA A 100 -1.33 30.81 -21.53
C ALA A 100 -2.18 31.03 -20.27
N SER A 101 -3.29 30.31 -20.11
CA SER A 101 -4.12 30.37 -18.90
C SER A 101 -3.38 29.91 -17.64
N ARG A 102 -2.44 28.96 -17.78
CA ARG A 102 -1.61 28.46 -16.67
C ARG A 102 -0.61 29.52 -16.17
N GLU A 103 -0.10 30.36 -17.06
CA GLU A 103 0.85 31.44 -16.75
C GLU A 103 0.20 32.65 -16.04
N ILE A 104 -1.13 32.74 -16.00
CA ILE A 104 -1.84 33.84 -15.35
C ILE A 104 -1.70 33.74 -13.82
N GLU A 105 -1.42 34.84 -13.13
CA GLU A 105 -1.42 34.90 -11.65
C GLU A 105 -2.40 35.97 -11.16
N GLY A 106 -3.16 35.67 -10.11
CA GLY A 106 -4.08 36.65 -9.48
C GLY A 106 -5.41 36.92 -10.19
N TYR A 107 -5.69 36.31 -11.35
CA TYR A 107 -6.95 36.50 -12.10
C TYR A 107 -7.72 35.17 -12.32
N PRO A 108 -8.36 34.60 -11.26
CA PRO A 108 -9.03 33.30 -11.35
C PRO A 108 -10.24 33.29 -12.30
N LEU A 109 -10.99 34.40 -12.41
CA LEU A 109 -12.13 34.50 -13.31
C LEU A 109 -11.72 34.45 -14.79
N ILE A 110 -10.58 35.05 -15.14
CA ILE A 110 -10.02 34.99 -16.51
C ILE A 110 -9.60 33.57 -16.83
N LYS A 111 -8.92 32.88 -15.89
CA LYS A 111 -8.57 31.47 -16.06
C LYS A 111 -9.79 30.61 -16.32
N GLU A 112 -10.85 30.80 -15.53
CA GLU A 112 -12.09 30.05 -15.68
C GLU A 112 -12.78 30.33 -17.03
N ALA A 113 -12.85 31.59 -17.47
CA ALA A 113 -13.40 31.94 -18.76
C ALA A 113 -12.63 31.29 -19.93
N LEU A 114 -11.29 31.30 -19.88
CA LEU A 114 -10.45 30.63 -20.89
C LEU A 114 -10.65 29.12 -20.89
N ARG A 115 -10.72 28.50 -19.70
CA ARG A 115 -10.98 27.06 -19.57
C ARG A 115 -12.34 26.69 -20.13
N LYS A 116 -13.38 27.44 -19.77
CA LYS A 116 -14.75 27.21 -20.25
C LYS A 116 -14.82 27.32 -21.78
N PHE A 117 -14.22 28.36 -22.36
CA PHE A 117 -14.14 28.51 -23.81
C PHE A 117 -13.47 27.30 -24.48
N VAL A 118 -12.28 26.90 -23.99
CA VAL A 118 -11.57 25.74 -24.57
C VAL A 118 -12.36 24.44 -24.38
N MET A 119 -13.03 24.27 -23.25
CA MET A 119 -13.91 23.12 -23.00
C MET A 119 -15.02 23.03 -24.05
N GLU A 120 -15.71 24.15 -24.33
CA GLU A 120 -16.77 24.21 -25.34
C GLU A 120 -16.22 23.90 -26.74
N VAL A 121 -15.05 24.44 -27.08
CA VAL A 121 -14.35 24.14 -28.34
C VAL A 121 -14.01 22.65 -28.44
N MET A 122 -13.44 22.04 -27.39
CA MET A 122 -13.13 20.60 -27.36
C MET A 122 -14.41 19.77 -27.51
N LEU A 123 -15.46 20.06 -26.74
CA LEU A 123 -16.73 19.32 -26.79
C LEU A 123 -17.46 19.44 -28.13
N SER A 124 -17.23 20.52 -28.88
CA SER A 124 -17.80 20.72 -30.22
C SER A 124 -17.00 20.04 -31.34
N HIS A 125 -15.75 19.67 -31.10
CA HIS A 125 -14.84 19.21 -32.14
C HIS A 125 -14.94 17.68 -32.35
N PRO A 126 -14.95 17.19 -33.61
CA PRO A 126 -15.14 15.76 -33.91
C PRO A 126 -14.15 14.83 -33.19
N ALA A 127 -12.91 15.29 -32.95
CA ALA A 127 -11.88 14.51 -32.26
C ALA A 127 -12.24 14.09 -30.82
N PHE A 128 -13.26 14.72 -30.21
CA PHE A 128 -13.69 14.44 -28.83
C PHE A 128 -15.12 13.89 -28.74
N LYS A 129 -15.71 13.49 -29.88
CA LYS A 129 -17.09 12.98 -29.99
C LYS A 129 -17.33 11.72 -29.16
N ASN A 130 -16.28 10.94 -28.89
CA ASN A 130 -16.35 9.76 -28.04
C ASN A 130 -16.92 10.09 -26.64
N PRO A 131 -18.01 9.43 -26.20
CA PRO A 131 -18.65 9.72 -24.91
C PRO A 131 -17.72 9.58 -23.68
N LYS A 132 -16.75 8.67 -23.74
CA LYS A 132 -15.76 8.48 -22.66
C LYS A 132 -14.74 9.61 -22.62
N VAL A 133 -14.40 10.18 -23.78
CA VAL A 133 -13.52 11.36 -23.86
C VAL A 133 -14.29 12.60 -23.39
N THR A 134 -15.55 12.75 -23.80
CA THR A 134 -16.46 13.79 -23.32
C THR A 134 -16.62 13.75 -21.79
N SER A 135 -16.80 12.56 -21.20
CA SER A 135 -16.89 12.42 -19.74
C SER A 135 -15.58 12.78 -19.05
N ALA A 136 -14.44 12.50 -19.68
CA ALA A 136 -13.13 12.92 -19.18
C ALA A 136 -12.95 14.45 -19.24
N ILE A 137 -13.36 15.11 -20.32
CA ILE A 137 -13.30 16.58 -20.42
C ILE A 137 -14.12 17.22 -19.30
N ARG A 138 -15.30 16.67 -19.01
CA ARG A 138 -16.21 17.16 -17.96
C ARG A 138 -15.85 16.72 -16.54
N ASN A 139 -14.75 15.99 -16.36
CA ASN A 139 -14.29 15.48 -15.06
C ASN A 139 -15.37 14.68 -14.29
N LEU A 140 -16.12 13.83 -14.99
CA LEU A 140 -17.12 12.95 -14.36
C LEU A 140 -16.45 11.79 -13.61
N GLU A 141 -17.11 11.25 -12.58
CA GLU A 141 -16.57 10.17 -11.73
C GLU A 141 -16.20 8.89 -12.52
N ASN A 142 -17.01 8.53 -13.52
CA ASN A 142 -16.77 7.37 -14.38
C ASN A 142 -15.87 7.67 -15.59
N ALA A 143 -15.14 8.79 -15.57
CA ALA A 143 -14.24 9.14 -16.66
C ALA A 143 -13.04 8.17 -16.72
N PRO A 144 -12.56 7.83 -17.93
CA PRO A 144 -11.33 7.08 -18.07
C PRO A 144 -10.13 7.82 -17.47
N LEU A 145 -9.10 7.05 -17.09
CA LEU A 145 -7.80 7.57 -16.71
C LEU A 145 -7.19 8.41 -17.85
N PRO A 146 -6.33 9.40 -17.55
CA PRO A 146 -5.77 10.30 -18.55
C PRO A 146 -5.18 9.60 -19.78
N HIS A 147 -4.30 8.61 -19.60
CA HIS A 147 -3.68 7.87 -20.71
C HIS A 147 -4.71 7.15 -21.60
N ALA A 148 -5.76 6.60 -21.00
CA ALA A 148 -6.82 5.91 -21.74
C ALA A 148 -7.68 6.90 -22.53
N ALA A 149 -7.99 8.07 -21.97
CA ALA A 149 -8.69 9.13 -22.68
C ALA A 149 -7.88 9.67 -23.87
N LEU A 150 -6.58 9.88 -23.69
CA LEU A 150 -5.67 10.31 -24.78
C LEU A 150 -5.61 9.27 -25.90
N LYS A 151 -5.53 7.98 -25.55
CA LYS A 151 -5.53 6.88 -26.53
C LYS A 151 -6.82 6.84 -27.35
N LEU A 152 -7.98 7.04 -26.73
CA LEU A 152 -9.26 7.11 -27.45
C LEU A 152 -9.29 8.25 -28.48
N VAL A 153 -8.67 9.40 -28.20
CA VAL A 153 -8.57 10.50 -29.18
C VAL A 153 -7.67 10.14 -30.36
N MET A 154 -6.55 9.45 -30.12
CA MET A 154 -5.66 8.98 -31.18
C MET A 154 -6.28 7.89 -32.07
N GLU A 155 -7.13 7.04 -31.47
CA GLU A 155 -7.84 5.95 -32.15
C GLU A 155 -9.13 6.40 -32.86
N GLU A 156 -9.56 7.65 -32.68
CA GLU A 156 -10.77 8.18 -33.29
C GLU A 156 -10.69 8.12 -34.83
N ILE A 157 -11.79 7.67 -35.44
CA ILE A 157 -11.91 7.53 -36.89
C ILE A 157 -12.74 8.71 -37.40
N PHE A 158 -12.13 9.54 -38.24
CA PHE A 158 -12.80 10.67 -38.88
C PHE A 158 -13.45 10.21 -40.19
N GLU A 159 -14.75 10.45 -40.32
CA GLU A 159 -15.44 10.20 -41.58
C GLU A 159 -14.96 11.20 -42.66
N LYS A 160 -14.89 10.78 -43.93
CA LYS A 160 -14.33 11.62 -45.01
C LYS A 160 -15.06 12.96 -45.16
N GLU A 161 -16.35 13.03 -44.83
CA GLU A 161 -17.17 14.25 -44.87
C GLU A 161 -16.81 15.24 -43.75
N GLU A 162 -16.33 14.78 -42.61
CA GLU A 162 -15.85 15.63 -41.51
C GLU A 162 -14.52 16.33 -41.86
N LEU A 163 -13.83 15.88 -42.93
CA LEU A 163 -12.53 16.36 -43.39
C LEU A 163 -12.53 16.99 -44.80
N GLU A 164 -13.67 17.03 -45.52
CA GLU A 164 -13.73 17.50 -46.93
C GLU A 164 -14.57 18.75 -47.17
N GLU A 165 -13.93 19.68 -47.88
CA GLU A 165 -14.58 20.60 -48.81
C GLU A 165 -14.48 19.95 -50.20
N LYS A 166 -15.54 20.07 -51.03
CA LYS A 166 -15.67 19.49 -52.37
C LYS A 166 -14.44 19.79 -53.26
N ALA A 167 -13.41 18.97 -53.21
CA ALA A 167 -12.27 19.05 -54.09
C ALA A 167 -12.49 18.09 -55.24
N GLY A 168 -12.76 18.66 -56.43
CA GLY A 168 -12.97 17.91 -57.66
C GLY A 168 -11.87 16.88 -57.92
N GLU A 169 -12.33 15.72 -58.42
CA GLU A 169 -11.54 14.58 -58.87
C GLU A 169 -10.26 15.03 -59.60
N LYS A 170 -9.08 14.72 -59.03
CA LYS A 170 -7.81 14.53 -59.77
C LYS A 170 -6.65 14.08 -58.85
N LYS A 171 -6.20 12.85 -59.18
CA LYS A 171 -4.94 12.11 -58.90
C LYS A 171 -4.59 11.82 -57.43
N ASP A 172 -4.70 10.54 -57.06
CA ASP A 172 -4.98 10.03 -55.71
C ASP A 172 -3.78 9.52 -54.89
N GLY A 173 -2.54 9.80 -55.30
CA GLY A 173 -1.36 9.39 -54.52
C GLY A 173 -0.90 10.45 -53.51
N GLU A 174 -0.47 11.60 -54.02
CA GLU A 174 0.20 12.63 -53.22
C GLU A 174 -0.77 13.48 -52.38
N LYS A 175 -1.99 13.74 -52.88
CA LYS A 175 -3.03 14.45 -52.11
C LYS A 175 -3.56 13.61 -50.95
N THR A 176 -3.72 12.30 -51.16
CA THR A 176 -4.18 11.36 -50.14
C THR A 176 -3.15 11.24 -49.02
N ALA A 177 -1.85 11.15 -49.36
CA ALA A 177 -0.76 11.16 -48.38
C ALA A 177 -0.72 12.47 -47.57
N LYS A 178 -0.84 13.64 -48.21
CA LYS A 178 -0.91 14.95 -47.52
C LYS A 178 -2.14 15.06 -46.60
N LYS A 179 -3.28 14.50 -47.01
CA LYS A 179 -4.52 14.48 -46.21
C LYS A 179 -4.40 13.58 -44.97
N LEU A 180 -3.76 12.41 -45.11
CA LEU A 180 -3.50 11.50 -44.00
C LEU A 180 -2.53 12.11 -42.97
N VAL A 181 -1.44 12.75 -43.45
CA VAL A 181 -0.49 13.46 -42.57
C VAL A 181 -1.19 14.58 -41.79
N ALA A 182 -2.03 15.38 -42.45
CA ALA A 182 -2.78 16.44 -41.79
C ALA A 182 -3.78 15.92 -40.74
N ALA A 183 -4.39 14.75 -40.96
CA ALA A 183 -5.29 14.12 -39.99
C ALA A 183 -4.55 13.59 -38.76
N GLU A 184 -3.38 12.96 -38.95
CA GLU A 184 -2.54 12.48 -37.85
C GLU A 184 -1.94 13.63 -37.04
N GLU A 185 -1.50 14.72 -37.68
CA GLU A 185 -1.08 15.94 -36.97
C GLU A 185 -2.20 16.54 -36.13
N MET A 186 -3.43 16.59 -36.66
CA MET A 186 -4.60 17.07 -35.92
C MET A 186 -4.90 16.19 -34.70
N LYS A 187 -4.85 14.86 -34.83
CA LYS A 187 -5.01 13.94 -33.69
C LYS A 187 -3.96 14.17 -32.60
N VAL A 188 -2.70 14.36 -33.00
CA VAL A 188 -1.60 14.68 -32.06
C VAL A 188 -1.87 16.02 -31.37
N ASN A 189 -2.32 17.04 -32.09
CA ASN A 189 -2.65 18.34 -31.50
C ASN A 189 -3.84 18.27 -30.54
N ALA A 190 -4.91 17.56 -30.91
CA ALA A 190 -6.07 17.31 -30.06
C ALA A 190 -5.68 16.55 -28.78
N THR A 191 -4.86 15.51 -28.91
CA THR A 191 -4.34 14.72 -27.78
C THR A 191 -3.45 15.57 -26.88
N ASN A 192 -2.54 16.37 -27.44
CA ASN A 192 -1.72 17.30 -26.68
C ASN A 192 -2.57 18.37 -25.97
N CYS A 193 -3.65 18.84 -26.59
CA CYS A 193 -4.59 19.76 -25.96
C CYS A 193 -5.28 19.10 -24.76
N LEU A 194 -5.74 17.85 -24.90
CA LEU A 194 -6.37 17.10 -23.81
C LEU A 194 -5.38 16.79 -22.67
N ALA A 195 -4.12 16.54 -22.98
CA ALA A 195 -3.07 16.36 -21.98
C ALA A 195 -2.87 17.65 -21.15
N VAL A 196 -2.80 18.82 -21.81
CA VAL A 196 -2.74 20.12 -21.14
C VAL A 196 -4.02 20.41 -20.36
N TRP A 197 -5.19 20.03 -20.89
CA TRP A 197 -6.46 20.14 -20.18
C TRP A 197 -6.43 19.41 -18.84
N PHE A 198 -5.95 18.16 -18.80
CA PHE A 198 -5.80 17.40 -17.56
C PHE A 198 -4.81 18.04 -16.58
N ALA A 199 -3.68 18.56 -17.08
CA ALA A 199 -2.74 19.28 -16.24
C ALA A 199 -3.36 20.53 -15.58
N VAL A 200 -4.20 21.26 -16.32
CA VAL A 200 -4.79 22.53 -15.88
C VAL A 200 -6.06 22.36 -15.03
N THR A 201 -6.83 21.28 -15.24
CA THR A 201 -8.12 21.07 -14.55
C THR A 201 -8.08 20.03 -13.45
N ARG A 202 -7.22 19.01 -13.58
CA ARG A 202 -7.05 17.94 -12.60
C ARG A 202 -5.77 18.07 -11.78
N ASN A 203 -4.99 19.14 -12.01
CA ASN A 203 -3.66 19.35 -11.41
C ASN A 203 -2.72 18.15 -11.60
N LEU A 204 -2.81 17.50 -12.77
CA LEU A 204 -1.96 16.35 -13.08
C LEU A 204 -0.49 16.76 -13.09
N ALA A 205 0.37 15.97 -12.43
CA ALA A 205 1.80 16.23 -12.39
C ALA A 205 2.41 16.14 -13.80
N LEU A 206 3.53 16.83 -14.04
CA LEU A 206 4.16 16.81 -15.37
C LEU A 206 4.64 15.41 -15.73
N GLU A 207 5.04 14.65 -14.73
CA GLU A 207 5.48 13.27 -14.84
C GLU A 207 4.35 12.37 -15.35
N ASP A 208 3.16 12.52 -14.76
CA ASP A 208 1.96 11.76 -15.15
C ASP A 208 1.45 12.15 -16.54
N VAL A 209 1.59 13.44 -16.91
CA VAL A 209 1.28 13.91 -18.27
C VAL A 209 2.21 13.27 -19.29
N ALA A 210 3.52 13.24 -19.01
CA ALA A 210 4.50 12.62 -19.88
C ALA A 210 4.28 11.11 -20.00
N ASP A 211 3.95 10.42 -18.91
CA ASP A 211 3.58 9.00 -18.95
C ASP A 211 2.34 8.76 -19.81
N ALA A 212 1.31 9.60 -19.67
CA ALA A 212 0.10 9.50 -20.46
C ALA A 212 0.37 9.72 -21.96
N LEU A 213 1.20 10.72 -22.31
CA LEU A 213 1.64 10.98 -23.69
C LEU A 213 2.53 9.86 -24.24
N ASN A 214 3.38 9.27 -23.41
CA ASN A 214 4.23 8.16 -23.82
C ASN A 214 3.41 6.92 -24.21
N VAL A 215 2.40 6.59 -23.41
CA VAL A 215 1.50 5.45 -23.67
C VAL A 215 0.61 5.71 -24.89
N ALA A 216 0.05 6.90 -25.01
CA ALA A 216 -0.95 7.21 -26.04
C ALA A 216 -0.35 7.62 -27.39
N VAL A 217 0.82 8.27 -27.40
CA VAL A 217 1.39 8.91 -28.61
C VAL A 217 2.78 8.38 -28.91
N TRP A 218 3.74 8.52 -27.99
CA TRP A 218 5.16 8.33 -28.33
C TRP A 218 5.54 6.87 -28.57
N THR A 219 5.06 5.95 -27.73
CA THR A 219 5.34 4.51 -27.90
C THR A 219 4.70 3.96 -29.18
N PRO A 220 3.39 4.19 -29.45
CA PRO A 220 2.80 3.77 -30.73
C PRO A 220 3.51 4.36 -31.96
N ALA A 221 3.88 5.64 -31.92
CA ALA A 221 4.61 6.29 -33.01
C ALA A 221 6.02 5.70 -33.21
N GLY A 222 6.70 5.32 -32.13
CA GLY A 222 8.02 4.68 -32.18
C GLY A 222 7.99 3.24 -32.68
N CYS A 223 6.94 2.48 -32.37
CA CYS A 223 6.79 1.08 -32.78
C CYS A 223 6.50 0.91 -34.28
N GLY A 224 6.01 1.95 -34.97
CA GLY A 224 5.69 1.88 -36.41
C GLY A 224 6.87 1.94 -37.38
N ALA A 225 8.12 2.03 -36.88
CA ALA A 225 9.31 2.15 -37.71
C ALA A 225 10.01 0.80 -37.92
N ASP A 226 9.71 0.12 -39.03
CA ASP A 226 10.23 -1.22 -39.32
C ASP A 226 11.71 -1.26 -39.74
N SER A 227 12.22 -0.19 -40.36
CA SER A 227 13.61 -0.14 -40.86
C SER A 227 14.51 0.76 -40.02
N ASP A 228 15.79 0.37 -39.88
CA ASP A 228 16.76 1.17 -39.12
C ASP A 228 17.02 2.54 -39.76
N ILE A 229 16.89 2.67 -41.08
CA ILE A 229 16.96 3.96 -41.78
C ILE A 229 15.77 4.87 -41.38
N THR A 230 14.57 4.30 -41.25
CA THR A 230 13.38 5.03 -40.77
C THR A 230 13.58 5.49 -39.33
N LYS A 231 14.11 4.62 -38.46
CA LYS A 231 14.44 4.97 -37.07
C LYS A 231 15.51 6.07 -37.00
N LEU A 232 16.58 5.97 -37.77
CA LEU A 232 17.63 6.99 -37.85
C LEU A 232 17.08 8.33 -38.35
N ARG A 233 16.21 8.33 -39.36
CA ARG A 233 15.57 9.55 -39.84
C ARG A 233 14.67 10.17 -38.76
N ALA A 234 13.89 9.37 -38.05
CA ALA A 234 13.04 9.85 -36.96
C ALA A 234 13.88 10.47 -35.82
N LEU A 235 15.01 9.86 -35.46
CA LEU A 235 15.92 10.37 -34.43
C LEU A 235 16.65 11.65 -34.84
N THR A 236 16.91 11.85 -36.13
CA THR A 236 17.67 13.01 -36.65
C THR A 236 16.79 14.16 -37.14
N SER A 237 15.48 13.93 -37.31
CA SER A 237 14.51 14.93 -37.78
C SER A 237 13.66 15.53 -36.64
N ILE A 238 14.16 15.49 -35.40
CA ILE A 238 13.47 16.04 -34.23
C ILE A 238 13.53 17.57 -34.28
N GLU A 239 12.38 18.23 -34.46
CA GLU A 239 12.34 19.70 -34.55
C GLU A 239 12.61 20.41 -33.21
N LYS A 240 12.23 19.79 -32.08
CA LYS A 240 12.35 20.37 -30.73
C LYS A 240 13.00 19.39 -29.78
N VAL A 241 14.27 19.58 -29.52
CA VAL A 241 15.09 18.69 -28.70
C VAL A 241 14.75 18.76 -27.21
N GLU A 242 14.16 19.86 -26.74
CA GLU A 242 13.83 20.09 -25.34
C GLU A 242 12.77 19.09 -24.82
N GLY A 243 11.78 18.78 -25.65
CA GLY A 243 10.73 17.82 -25.30
C GLY A 243 11.29 16.41 -25.12
N VAL A 244 12.20 16.01 -26.00
CA VAL A 244 12.88 14.71 -25.92
C VAL A 244 13.81 14.67 -24.71
N GLY A 245 14.58 15.73 -24.46
CA GLY A 245 15.42 15.85 -23.28
C GLY A 245 14.62 15.72 -21.97
N LEU A 246 13.46 16.37 -21.88
CA LEU A 246 12.57 16.28 -20.72
C LEU A 246 12.09 14.84 -20.47
N ALA A 247 11.60 14.17 -21.52
CA ALA A 247 11.15 12.79 -21.44
C ALA A 247 12.29 11.83 -21.04
N CYS A 248 13.46 11.96 -21.67
CA CYS A 248 14.62 11.13 -21.38
C CYS A 248 15.11 11.32 -19.93
N GLU A 249 15.20 12.56 -19.45
CA GLU A 249 15.63 12.85 -18.08
C GLU A 249 14.63 12.29 -17.06
N GLN A 250 13.33 12.41 -17.32
CA GLN A 250 12.30 11.81 -16.47
C GLN A 250 12.42 10.28 -16.40
N TYR A 251 12.52 9.60 -17.55
CA TYR A 251 12.66 8.13 -17.57
C TYR A 251 13.95 7.66 -16.93
N LYS A 252 15.04 8.41 -17.10
CA LYS A 252 16.30 8.16 -16.42
C LYS A 252 16.16 8.27 -14.90
N ARG A 253 15.57 9.36 -14.40
CA ARG A 253 15.32 9.54 -12.95
C ARG A 253 14.46 8.42 -12.38
N ARG A 254 13.40 8.03 -13.10
CA ARG A 254 12.53 6.92 -12.70
C ARG A 254 13.28 5.60 -12.66
N ALA A 255 14.10 5.30 -13.67
CA ALA A 255 14.88 4.08 -13.72
C ALA A 255 15.88 3.99 -12.56
N VAL A 256 16.55 5.10 -12.23
CA VAL A 256 17.45 5.18 -11.07
C VAL A 256 16.68 4.96 -9.77
N ALA A 257 15.57 5.67 -9.57
CA ALA A 257 14.74 5.52 -8.36
C ALA A 257 14.19 4.09 -8.20
N GLN A 258 13.80 3.43 -9.29
CA GLN A 258 13.35 2.04 -9.27
C GLN A 258 14.49 1.07 -8.96
N ALA A 259 15.70 1.32 -9.46
CA ALA A 259 16.87 0.51 -9.12
C ALA A 259 17.23 0.65 -7.64
N ASP A 260 17.23 1.86 -7.10
CA ASP A 260 17.49 2.13 -5.68
C ASP A 260 16.42 1.50 -4.77
N GLU A 261 15.16 1.55 -5.18
CA GLU A 261 14.07 0.85 -4.47
C GLU A 261 14.26 -0.66 -4.51
N ALA A 262 14.62 -1.24 -5.66
CA ALA A 262 14.87 -2.67 -5.78
C ALA A 262 16.04 -3.14 -4.89
N VAL A 263 17.10 -2.34 -4.80
CA VAL A 263 18.23 -2.61 -3.88
C VAL A 263 17.77 -2.58 -2.42
N ARG A 264 17.00 -1.56 -2.02
CA ARG A 264 16.46 -1.45 -0.66
C ARG A 264 15.53 -2.62 -0.32
N ALA A 265 14.58 -2.92 -1.19
CA ALA A 265 13.67 -4.04 -1.03
C ALA A 265 14.41 -5.38 -0.95
N SER A 266 15.49 -5.56 -1.73
CA SER A 266 16.34 -6.75 -1.67
C SER A 266 17.07 -6.87 -0.32
N ALA A 267 17.62 -5.77 0.19
CA ALA A 267 18.30 -5.72 1.48
C ALA A 267 17.33 -5.99 2.65
N GLU A 268 16.13 -5.42 2.62
CA GLU A 268 15.09 -5.68 3.62
C GLU A 268 14.62 -7.13 3.57
N ALA A 269 14.41 -7.69 2.38
CA ALA A 269 14.07 -9.11 2.24
C ALA A 269 15.17 -10.04 2.76
N ALA A 270 16.45 -9.68 2.57
CA ALA A 270 17.56 -10.43 3.14
C ALA A 270 17.55 -10.36 4.68
N ARG A 271 17.35 -9.17 5.26
CA ARG A 271 17.25 -8.98 6.72
C ARG A 271 16.12 -9.81 7.32
N LEU A 272 14.92 -9.72 6.74
CA LEU A 272 13.76 -10.46 7.20
C LEU A 272 13.95 -11.98 7.11
N ARG A 273 14.69 -12.47 6.11
CA ARG A 273 15.04 -13.90 6.03
C ARG A 273 15.97 -14.33 7.17
N THR A 274 16.95 -13.50 7.53
CA THR A 274 17.84 -13.78 8.66
C THR A 274 17.07 -13.77 9.98
N GLU A 275 16.27 -12.74 10.24
CA GLU A 275 15.41 -12.68 11.43
C GLU A 275 14.44 -13.88 11.51
N HIS A 276 13.89 -14.31 10.36
CA HIS A 276 13.04 -15.49 10.31
C HIS A 276 13.80 -16.78 10.64
N GLN A 277 15.04 -16.93 10.18
CA GLN A 277 15.87 -18.09 10.51
C GLN A 277 16.25 -18.09 12.00
N GLU A 278 16.62 -16.95 12.56
CA GLU A 278 16.95 -16.81 13.98
C GLU A 278 15.74 -17.18 14.86
N THR A 279 14.56 -16.61 14.56
CA THR A 279 13.33 -16.92 15.30
C THR A 279 12.88 -18.38 15.11
N GLN A 280 13.12 -19.00 13.95
CA GLN A 280 12.89 -20.43 13.76
C GLN A 280 13.80 -21.28 14.66
N LEU A 281 15.09 -20.95 14.74
CA LEU A 281 16.04 -21.65 15.60
C LEU A 281 15.68 -21.50 17.08
N GLU A 282 15.29 -20.29 17.52
CA GLU A 282 14.81 -20.06 18.88
C GLU A 282 13.56 -20.89 19.20
N LEU A 283 12.61 -20.97 18.27
CA LEU A 283 11.41 -21.80 18.43
C LEU A 283 11.76 -23.29 18.55
N GLU A 284 12.73 -23.78 17.78
CA GLU A 284 13.21 -25.15 17.87
C GLU A 284 13.89 -25.44 19.22
N GLN A 285 14.71 -24.51 19.72
CA GLN A 285 15.34 -24.62 21.04
C GLN A 285 14.30 -24.67 22.16
N ILE A 286 13.35 -23.73 22.17
CA ILE A 286 12.28 -23.67 23.16
C ILE A 286 11.42 -24.95 23.12
N ARG A 287 11.17 -25.51 21.93
CA ARG A 287 10.46 -26.79 21.81
C ARG A 287 11.24 -27.94 22.43
N SER A 288 12.55 -28.00 22.21
CA SER A 288 13.41 -29.01 22.84
C SER A 288 13.40 -28.90 24.37
N GLU A 289 13.57 -27.70 24.91
CA GLU A 289 13.53 -27.44 26.36
C GLU A 289 12.16 -27.80 26.96
N LEU A 290 11.08 -27.48 26.24
CA LEU A 290 9.73 -27.85 26.64
C LEU A 290 9.55 -29.37 26.72
N ASP A 291 10.09 -30.12 25.76
CA ASP A 291 9.99 -31.58 25.78
C ASP A 291 10.88 -32.21 26.85
N GLU A 292 12.06 -31.65 27.12
CA GLU A 292 12.92 -32.06 28.24
C GLU A 292 12.22 -31.86 29.60
N THR A 293 11.62 -30.68 29.80
CA THR A 293 10.91 -30.36 31.05
C THR A 293 9.66 -31.21 31.23
N LYS A 294 8.90 -31.51 30.17
CA LYS A 294 7.79 -32.47 30.22
C LYS A 294 8.27 -33.86 30.62
N ASN A 295 9.33 -34.37 29.99
CA ASN A 295 9.89 -35.67 30.33
C ASN A 295 10.39 -35.74 31.78
N ALA A 296 10.99 -34.65 32.29
CA ALA A 296 11.40 -34.56 33.68
C ALA A 296 10.21 -34.55 34.65
N LEU A 297 9.14 -33.83 34.29
CA LEU A 297 7.90 -33.79 35.06
C LEU A 297 7.24 -35.17 35.13
N GLU A 298 7.13 -35.88 34.01
CA GLU A 298 6.58 -37.24 33.96
C GLU A 298 7.39 -38.21 34.82
N LYS A 299 8.73 -38.13 34.77
CA LYS A 299 9.60 -38.95 35.63
C LYS A 299 9.41 -38.64 37.12
N LEU A 300 9.24 -37.37 37.48
CA LEU A 300 8.96 -36.95 38.86
C LEU A 300 7.59 -37.45 39.32
N GLN A 301 6.58 -37.38 38.46
CA GLN A 301 5.24 -37.90 38.77
C GLN A 301 5.27 -39.41 38.99
N LEU A 302 5.95 -40.17 38.12
CA LEU A 302 6.11 -41.63 38.29
C LEU A 302 6.79 -41.97 39.62
N LYS A 303 7.92 -41.32 39.93
CA LYS A 303 8.62 -41.51 41.22
C LYS A 303 7.73 -41.17 42.41
N ALA A 304 7.01 -40.06 42.36
CA ALA A 304 6.09 -39.68 43.43
C ALA A 304 4.97 -40.71 43.61
N THR A 305 4.42 -41.26 42.52
CA THR A 305 3.41 -42.33 42.61
C THR A 305 3.97 -43.63 43.18
N GLU A 306 5.20 -43.99 42.83
CA GLU A 306 5.91 -45.15 43.39
C GLU A 306 6.19 -44.97 44.88
N GLU A 307 6.70 -43.80 45.29
CA GLU A 307 6.95 -43.46 46.69
C GLU A 307 5.66 -43.50 47.52
N ILE A 308 4.56 -42.91 47.02
CA ILE A 308 3.25 -42.98 47.68
C ILE A 308 2.78 -44.43 47.82
N ALA A 309 2.91 -45.25 46.76
CA ALA A 309 2.50 -46.66 46.80
C ALA A 309 3.32 -47.47 47.82
N THR A 310 4.65 -47.26 47.88
CA THR A 310 5.51 -47.95 48.86
C THR A 310 5.20 -47.53 50.30
N LEU A 311 4.94 -46.24 50.53
CA LEU A 311 4.53 -45.73 51.84
C LEU A 311 3.18 -46.31 52.27
N HIS A 312 2.20 -46.38 51.36
CA HIS A 312 0.92 -47.01 51.62
C HIS A 312 1.08 -48.49 51.99
N GLN A 313 1.86 -49.25 51.22
CA GLN A 313 2.09 -50.67 51.49
C GLN A 313 2.80 -50.89 52.84
N SER A 314 3.79 -50.05 53.18
CA SER A 314 4.47 -50.09 54.48
C SER A 314 3.50 -49.76 55.61
N ALA A 315 2.67 -48.73 55.46
CA ALA A 315 1.68 -48.34 56.46
C ALA A 315 0.61 -49.43 56.66
N GLU A 316 0.14 -50.07 55.59
CA GLU A 316 -0.78 -51.22 55.67
C GLU A 316 -0.16 -52.41 56.39
N THR A 317 1.11 -52.70 56.11
CA THR A 317 1.86 -53.78 56.77
C THR A 317 2.03 -53.48 58.26
N GLN A 318 2.41 -52.25 58.62
CA GLN A 318 2.50 -51.82 60.02
C GLN A 318 1.13 -51.86 60.72
N ALA A 319 0.07 -51.42 60.06
CA ALA A 319 -1.29 -51.49 60.60
C ALA A 319 -1.74 -52.94 60.83
N ALA A 320 -1.37 -53.87 59.95
CA ALA A 320 -1.64 -55.29 60.10
C ALA A 320 -0.90 -55.88 61.30
N HIS A 321 0.40 -55.57 61.46
CA HIS A 321 1.19 -56.00 62.63
C HIS A 321 0.62 -55.46 63.94
N LEU A 322 0.33 -54.16 64.02
CA LEU A 322 -0.26 -53.55 65.21
C LEU A 322 -1.64 -54.14 65.55
N ARG A 323 -2.44 -54.49 64.53
CA ARG A 323 -3.73 -55.15 64.73
C ARG A 323 -3.58 -56.56 65.28
N ASP A 324 -2.62 -57.33 64.77
CA ASP A 324 -2.34 -58.67 65.28
C ASP A 324 -1.80 -58.61 66.72
N ASP A 325 -0.83 -57.73 67.01
CA ASP A 325 -0.31 -57.52 68.36
C ASP A 325 -1.41 -57.13 69.35
N PHE A 326 -2.31 -56.24 68.93
CA PHE A 326 -3.48 -55.85 69.72
C PHE A 326 -4.42 -57.04 69.97
N GLU A 327 -4.72 -57.85 68.96
CA GLU A 327 -5.59 -59.03 69.10
C GLU A 327 -4.97 -60.11 69.98
N GLN A 328 -3.66 -60.32 69.87
CA GLN A 328 -2.91 -61.22 70.74
C GLN A 328 -2.96 -60.73 72.19
N LEU A 329 -2.75 -59.42 72.42
CA LEU A 329 -2.84 -58.82 73.75
C LEU A 329 -4.24 -58.94 74.32
N ARG A 330 -5.28 -58.60 73.54
CA ARG A 330 -6.69 -58.72 73.90
C ARG A 330 -7.02 -60.16 74.28
N SER A 331 -6.63 -61.13 73.46
CA SER A 331 -6.88 -62.56 73.70
C SER A 331 -6.14 -63.09 74.92
N ARG A 332 -4.92 -62.58 75.20
CA ARG A 332 -4.14 -62.92 76.38
C ARG A 332 -4.81 -62.40 77.65
N VAL A 333 -5.17 -61.12 77.66
CA VAL A 333 -5.83 -60.46 78.80
C VAL A 333 -7.20 -61.08 79.05
N LEU A 334 -8.00 -61.32 78.00
CA LEU A 334 -9.32 -61.94 78.13
C LEU A 334 -9.23 -63.34 78.75
N ARG A 335 -8.30 -64.19 78.29
CA ARG A 335 -8.09 -65.53 78.88
C ARG A 335 -7.73 -65.45 80.36
N ARG A 336 -6.80 -64.57 80.75
CA ARG A 336 -6.45 -64.40 82.17
C ARG A 336 -7.62 -63.88 83.00
N LEU A 337 -8.41 -62.95 82.47
CA LEU A 337 -9.60 -62.47 83.16
C LEU A 337 -10.65 -63.57 83.34
N VAL A 338 -10.89 -64.41 82.32
CA VAL A 338 -11.80 -65.57 82.42
C VAL A 338 -11.31 -66.55 83.48
N GLU A 339 -10.04 -66.96 83.44
CA GLU A 339 -9.44 -67.86 84.43
C GLU A 339 -9.55 -67.30 85.86
N ASN A 340 -9.34 -65.99 86.03
CA ASN A 340 -9.46 -65.32 87.32
C ASN A 340 -10.92 -65.24 87.80
N VAL A 341 -11.86 -64.97 86.91
CA VAL A 341 -13.30 -65.00 87.22
C VAL A 341 -13.73 -66.40 87.66
N GLU A 342 -13.27 -67.45 86.98
CA GLU A 342 -13.53 -68.85 87.39
C GLU A 342 -12.95 -69.16 88.78
N LYS A 343 -11.69 -68.77 89.06
CA LYS A 343 -11.05 -68.94 90.37
C LYS A 343 -11.82 -68.21 91.48
N LEU A 344 -12.28 -66.99 91.21
CA LEU A 344 -13.11 -66.21 92.13
C LEU A 344 -14.50 -66.83 92.32
N GLY A 345 -15.12 -67.36 91.25
CA GLY A 345 -16.40 -68.07 91.31
C GLY A 345 -16.34 -69.30 92.21
N ILE A 346 -15.28 -70.11 92.07
CA ILE A 346 -15.02 -71.26 92.96
C ILE A 346 -14.84 -70.80 94.42
N GLY A 347 -14.12 -69.69 94.63
CA GLY A 347 -13.97 -69.07 95.95
C GLY A 347 -15.32 -68.62 96.54
N LEU A 348 -16.15 -67.94 95.77
CA LEU A 348 -17.49 -67.50 96.17
C LEU A 348 -18.36 -68.69 96.59
N SER A 349 -18.37 -69.76 95.81
CA SER A 349 -19.10 -71.00 96.13
C SER A 349 -18.59 -71.66 97.41
N ALA A 350 -17.30 -71.53 97.75
CA ALA A 350 -16.72 -72.08 98.99
C ALA A 350 -17.14 -71.33 100.27
N ILE A 351 -17.60 -70.08 100.16
CA ILE A 351 -18.18 -69.30 101.27
C ILE A 351 -19.70 -69.50 101.38
N GLN A 352 -20.38 -69.75 100.25
CA GLN A 352 -21.84 -69.94 100.21
C GLN A 352 -22.30 -71.34 100.67
N GLY A 353 -21.37 -72.27 100.90
CA GLY A 353 -21.67 -73.60 101.46
C GLY A 353 -22.05 -73.57 102.94
N SER A 354 -22.69 -74.65 103.42
CA SER A 354 -23.17 -74.81 104.81
C SER A 354 -22.08 -74.75 105.89
N GLU A 355 -20.80 -74.86 105.52
CA GLU A 355 -19.64 -74.58 106.37
C GLU A 355 -18.61 -73.74 105.59
N PRO A 356 -18.41 -72.46 105.94
CA PRO A 356 -17.62 -71.53 105.13
C PRO A 356 -16.13 -71.84 105.21
N LYS A 357 -15.51 -72.16 104.06
CA LYS A 357 -14.08 -72.48 103.96
C LYS A 357 -13.25 -71.23 103.68
N VAL A 358 -13.15 -70.37 104.68
CA VAL A 358 -12.48 -69.05 104.61
C VAL A 358 -11.02 -69.14 104.11
N HIS A 359 -10.29 -70.21 104.48
CA HIS A 359 -8.91 -70.43 104.04
C HIS A 359 -8.78 -70.66 102.53
N VAL A 360 -9.76 -71.30 101.89
CA VAL A 360 -9.78 -71.54 100.43
C VAL A 360 -9.98 -70.22 99.68
N VAL A 361 -10.83 -69.35 100.19
CA VAL A 361 -11.09 -68.06 99.54
C VAL A 361 -9.93 -67.10 99.68
N ARG A 362 -9.28 -67.07 100.86
CA ARG A 362 -8.06 -66.27 101.05
C ARG A 362 -6.96 -66.67 100.05
N ASP A 363 -6.64 -67.96 99.95
CA ASP A 363 -5.62 -68.47 99.00
C ASP A 363 -6.00 -68.18 97.53
N ARG A 364 -7.28 -68.26 97.16
CA ARG A 364 -7.73 -67.93 95.80
C ARG A 364 -7.68 -66.44 95.50
N LEU A 365 -8.06 -65.58 96.45
CA LEU A 365 -7.95 -64.13 96.32
C LEU A 365 -6.49 -63.69 96.20
N GLU A 366 -5.60 -64.22 97.05
CA GLU A 366 -4.17 -63.93 96.99
C GLU A 366 -3.58 -64.30 95.63
N ARG A 367 -3.90 -65.49 95.10
CA ARG A 367 -3.44 -65.90 93.77
C ARG A 367 -4.00 -65.04 92.64
N VAL A 368 -5.28 -64.68 92.68
CA VAL A 368 -5.89 -63.82 91.65
C VAL A 368 -5.29 -62.41 91.69
N VAL A 369 -5.06 -61.86 92.89
CA VAL A 369 -4.39 -60.56 93.06
C VAL A 369 -2.97 -60.62 92.50
N ASP A 370 -2.17 -61.63 92.85
CA ASP A 370 -0.81 -61.80 92.34
C ASP A 370 -0.76 -61.94 90.81
N GLU A 371 -1.69 -62.70 90.23
CA GLU A 371 -1.78 -62.90 88.79
C GLU A 371 -2.23 -61.63 88.04
N LEU A 372 -3.17 -60.86 88.60
CA LEU A 372 -3.57 -59.56 88.06
C LEU A 372 -2.45 -58.54 88.18
N GLN A 373 -1.73 -58.51 89.30
CA GLN A 373 -0.57 -57.63 89.50
C GLN A 373 0.52 -57.91 88.46
N LYS A 374 0.77 -59.20 88.17
CA LYS A 374 1.72 -59.63 87.13
C LYS A 374 1.27 -59.23 85.72
N GLU A 375 -0.02 -59.30 85.39
CA GLU A 375 -0.49 -58.80 84.08
C GLU A 375 -0.43 -57.28 83.99
N ILE A 376 -0.78 -56.55 85.05
CA ILE A 376 -0.66 -55.08 85.10
C ILE A 376 0.79 -54.64 84.89
N ASN A 377 1.75 -55.32 85.52
CA ASN A 377 3.17 -55.00 85.32
C ASN A 377 3.61 -55.30 83.87
N LYS A 378 3.17 -56.42 83.31
CA LYS A 378 3.46 -56.77 81.90
C LYS A 378 2.82 -55.82 80.88
N LEU A 379 1.68 -55.19 81.22
CA LEU A 379 1.02 -54.16 80.41
C LEU A 379 1.64 -52.76 80.57
N ARG A 380 2.47 -52.54 81.60
CA ARG A 380 3.20 -51.30 81.82
C ARG A 380 4.61 -51.32 81.21
N GLU A 381 5.19 -52.51 81.10
CA GLU A 381 6.54 -52.74 80.58
C GLU A 381 6.59 -52.98 79.06
N GLY A 382 5.46 -53.38 78.45
CA GLY A 382 5.24 -53.36 77.01
C GLY A 382 4.40 -52.16 76.63
#